data_AF-A0A3M2AB32-F1
#
_entry.id   AF-A0A3M2AB32-F1
#
_cell.length_a   1.000
_cell.length_b   1.000
_cell.length_c   1.000
_cell.angle_alpha   90.00
_cell.angle_beta   90.00
_cell.angle_gamma   90.00
#
_symmetry.space_group_name_H-M   'P 1'
#
loop_
_entity.id
_entity.type
_entity.pdbx_description
1 polymer ?
#
loop_
_entity_poly.entity_id
_entity_poly.type
_entity_poly.pdbx_seq_one_letter_code
_entity_poly.pdbx_strand_id
1 'polypeptide(L)'
;MNLTFNIIQIEYAHATGQKAKGSNNMKTIRDFIFTSTRVAAAGLLAAAALACGASGSDDGATGSGTGDTGDIGEPPEVYAFEGRTGEGSVHYEGQTARFVRISDLEETIRGFTVIIDTYYSYGEGEVVGELLALYQDGFASFKETLDLPVLESAATELAPEATLQEKVAGNDPEGQYKDWEQDFVGWPGASSPDDLVQRWFGSIEDLALARGSGDPALGPDGSPIPVVHVSPEGHDYRELLSKFLLGAVAYSQATDDYLDDDLPGKGLLADHADLAEGKPYTALEHHWDEAFGYFGAARDVLAYTDEEIAGKGGRDGWSGGYHDWNGDGFIDLTAEYNFSPAGYAAKRDLDSATGTDFTDAIVRAFLRGRHLLDQTDGPLSDAQFDALRAERDIIVENWEKAMAASVVHYINETLADTDALGTADYDFVTHAKHWSEMKGFALGLQFNPRKTISDADFAMLHDLLGDAPALTTNAAGGYRDDLLAARDLLGTVYGFDAADLEAW
;
A
#
# COMPACT_ATOMS: atom_id res chain seq x y z
N MET A 1 -14.72 25.26 -26.09
CA MET A 1 -14.10 26.61 -26.21
C MET A 1 -13.09 26.89 -25.10
N ASN A 2 -13.22 26.30 -23.89
CA ASN A 2 -12.23 26.46 -22.80
C ASN A 2 -10.92 25.64 -22.98
N LEU A 3 -10.99 24.39 -23.46
CA LEU A 3 -9.78 23.55 -23.62
C LEU A 3 -8.74 24.16 -24.56
N THR A 4 -9.19 24.66 -25.72
CA THR A 4 -8.32 25.26 -26.74
C THR A 4 -7.67 26.56 -26.26
N PHE A 5 -8.34 27.32 -25.39
CA PHE A 5 -7.78 28.55 -24.81
C PHE A 5 -6.71 28.25 -23.75
N ASN A 6 -6.92 27.20 -22.95
CA ASN A 6 -5.95 26.75 -21.94
C ASN A 6 -4.70 26.15 -22.60
N ILE A 7 -4.83 25.36 -23.67
CA ILE A 7 -3.68 24.84 -24.44
C ILE A 7 -2.84 26.00 -25.01
N ILE A 8 -3.47 27.03 -25.56
CA ILE A 8 -2.75 28.22 -26.08
C ILE A 8 -2.02 28.98 -24.96
N GLN A 9 -2.59 29.06 -23.76
CA GLN A 9 -1.93 29.66 -22.59
C GLN A 9 -0.70 28.85 -22.13
N ILE A 10 -0.78 27.52 -22.19
CA ILE A 10 0.32 26.60 -21.83
C ILE A 10 1.45 26.65 -22.87
N GLU A 11 1.12 26.63 -24.16
CA GLU A 11 2.09 26.79 -25.24
C GLU A 11 2.75 28.19 -25.19
N TYR A 12 1.99 29.23 -24.84
CA TYR A 12 2.51 30.58 -24.63
C TYR A 12 3.43 30.65 -23.41
N ALA A 13 3.06 30.05 -22.28
CA ALA A 13 3.89 29.95 -21.08
C ALA A 13 5.24 29.25 -21.37
N HIS A 14 5.17 28.12 -22.07
CA HIS A 14 6.35 27.37 -22.51
C HIS A 14 7.22 28.16 -23.50
N ALA A 15 6.62 28.88 -24.45
CA ALA A 15 7.34 29.69 -25.43
C ALA A 15 7.94 30.98 -24.85
N THR A 16 7.40 31.51 -23.75
CA THR A 16 7.81 32.79 -23.15
C THR A 16 8.57 32.67 -21.83
N GLY A 17 8.68 31.46 -21.27
CA GLY A 17 9.28 31.21 -19.96
C GLY A 17 8.48 31.80 -18.79
N GLN A 18 7.21 32.15 -19.00
CA GLN A 18 6.33 32.66 -17.95
C GLN A 18 5.47 31.52 -17.40
N LYS A 19 5.49 31.31 -16.07
CA LYS A 19 4.63 30.32 -15.41
C LYS A 19 3.15 30.72 -15.49
N ALA A 20 2.28 29.73 -15.67
CA ALA A 20 0.83 29.94 -15.66
C ALA A 20 0.33 30.24 -14.22
N LYS A 21 -0.82 30.93 -14.12
CA LYS A 21 -1.53 31.20 -12.85
C LYS A 21 -3.01 30.79 -12.94
N GLY A 22 -3.55 30.16 -11.89
CA GLY A 22 -4.98 29.84 -11.72
C GLY A 22 -5.37 28.40 -12.03
N SER A 23 -6.36 27.89 -11.27
CA SER A 23 -6.78 26.48 -11.19
C SER A 23 -7.25 25.81 -12.50
N ASN A 24 -7.89 26.55 -13.42
CA ASN A 24 -8.36 25.98 -14.70
C ASN A 24 -7.21 25.60 -15.65
N ASN A 25 -6.04 26.22 -15.52
CA ASN A 25 -4.85 25.89 -16.30
C ASN A 25 -4.17 24.61 -15.76
N MET A 26 -4.32 24.33 -14.47
CA MET A 26 -3.67 23.23 -13.75
C MET A 26 -4.11 21.86 -14.26
N LYS A 27 -5.42 21.64 -14.43
CA LYS A 27 -5.95 20.38 -15.01
C LYS A 27 -5.40 20.14 -16.42
N THR A 28 -5.36 21.17 -17.26
CA THR A 28 -4.88 21.06 -18.65
C THR A 28 -3.35 20.87 -18.74
N ILE A 29 -2.58 21.50 -17.84
CA ILE A 29 -1.13 21.29 -17.72
C ILE A 29 -0.83 19.85 -17.27
N ARG A 30 -1.60 19.34 -16.29
CA ARG A 30 -1.49 17.97 -15.81
C ARG A 30 -1.73 16.96 -16.93
N ASP A 31 -2.87 17.03 -17.61
CA ASP A 31 -3.21 16.12 -18.70
C ASP A 31 -2.09 16.12 -19.77
N PHE A 32 -1.50 17.28 -20.05
CA PHE A 32 -0.40 17.42 -21.00
C PHE A 32 0.94 16.82 -20.52
N ILE A 33 1.35 17.03 -19.26
CA ILE A 33 2.62 16.51 -18.72
C ILE A 33 2.59 14.99 -18.63
N PHE A 34 1.52 14.42 -18.06
CA PHE A 34 1.38 12.97 -17.91
C PHE A 34 1.27 12.26 -19.27
N THR A 35 0.73 12.92 -20.30
CA THR A 35 0.72 12.38 -21.68
C THR A 35 2.08 12.54 -22.39
N SER A 36 2.82 13.63 -22.16
CA SER A 36 4.02 13.97 -22.94
C SER A 36 5.32 13.32 -22.46
N THR A 37 5.40 12.88 -21.20
CA THR A 37 6.52 12.05 -20.71
C THR A 37 6.56 10.66 -21.35
N ARG A 38 5.47 10.23 -22.03
CA ARG A 38 5.31 8.88 -22.61
C ARG A 38 5.74 8.74 -24.07
N VAL A 39 5.84 9.82 -24.84
CA VAL A 39 6.20 9.74 -26.27
C VAL A 39 7.66 9.29 -26.50
N ALA A 40 8.49 9.21 -25.46
CA ALA A 40 9.87 8.76 -25.56
C ALA A 40 10.07 7.23 -25.43
N ALA A 41 9.06 6.42 -25.06
CA ALA A 41 9.27 5.02 -24.68
C ALA A 41 8.48 3.94 -25.48
N ALA A 42 7.50 4.28 -26.31
CA ALA A 42 6.68 3.26 -26.99
C ALA A 42 7.17 2.97 -28.43
N GLY A 43 8.16 2.09 -28.55
CA GLY A 43 8.67 1.58 -29.82
C GLY A 43 8.27 0.13 -30.10
N LEU A 44 7.10 -0.05 -30.71
CA LEU A 44 6.73 -1.13 -31.64
C LEU A 44 6.76 -2.59 -31.14
N LEU A 45 5.61 -3.26 -31.03
CA LEU A 45 5.54 -4.68 -31.41
C LEU A 45 4.18 -5.11 -31.97
N ALA A 46 4.26 -5.99 -32.97
CA ALA A 46 3.21 -6.35 -33.90
C ALA A 46 2.57 -7.71 -33.56
N ALA A 47 1.32 -7.84 -34.01
CA ALA A 47 0.44 -8.99 -33.87
C ALA A 47 1.01 -10.33 -34.37
N ALA A 48 0.69 -11.41 -33.65
CA ALA A 48 0.48 -12.74 -34.22
C ALA A 48 -0.56 -13.52 -33.41
N ALA A 49 -1.72 -13.75 -34.01
CA ALA A 49 -2.71 -14.72 -33.53
C ALA A 49 -2.31 -16.14 -33.97
N LEU A 50 -2.48 -17.13 -33.09
CA LEU A 50 -2.69 -18.52 -33.51
C LEU A 50 -3.62 -19.24 -32.52
N ALA A 51 -4.57 -19.98 -33.08
CA ALA A 51 -5.66 -20.63 -32.36
C ALA A 51 -5.45 -22.15 -32.18
N CYS A 52 -6.12 -22.64 -31.14
CA CYS A 52 -6.82 -23.93 -31.01
C CYS A 52 -6.11 -25.12 -30.33
N GLY A 53 -6.82 -25.73 -29.37
CA GLY A 53 -6.79 -27.19 -29.15
C GLY A 53 -7.12 -27.66 -27.73
N ALA A 54 -8.40 -27.80 -27.39
CA ALA A 54 -8.91 -28.33 -26.14
C ALA A 54 -8.68 -29.84 -25.92
N SER A 55 -8.71 -30.28 -24.65
CA SER A 55 -9.59 -31.32 -24.06
C SER A 55 -8.90 -32.27 -23.06
N GLY A 56 -9.62 -32.58 -21.97
CA GLY A 56 -9.31 -33.67 -21.05
C GLY A 56 -9.82 -33.45 -19.62
N SER A 57 -11.13 -33.40 -19.39
CA SER A 57 -11.92 -34.44 -18.68
C SER A 57 -11.97 -34.28 -17.16
N ASP A 58 -13.09 -33.68 -16.73
CA ASP A 58 -13.94 -33.99 -15.58
C ASP A 58 -13.63 -35.29 -14.80
N ASP A 59 -13.51 -35.15 -13.48
CA ASP A 59 -13.91 -36.16 -12.50
C ASP A 59 -14.54 -35.44 -11.31
N GLY A 60 -15.87 -35.31 -11.36
CA GLY A 60 -16.67 -34.88 -10.22
C GLY A 60 -16.52 -35.83 -9.04
N ALA A 61 -16.17 -35.28 -7.88
CA ALA A 61 -16.35 -35.92 -6.60
C ALA A 61 -17.53 -35.27 -5.88
N THR A 62 -18.70 -35.87 -6.04
CA THR A 62 -19.80 -35.71 -5.09
C THR A 62 -19.44 -36.52 -3.84
N GLY A 63 -18.95 -35.83 -2.81
CA GLY A 63 -18.58 -36.40 -1.53
C GLY A 63 -19.31 -35.72 -0.39
N SER A 64 -20.52 -36.19 -0.09
CA SER A 64 -21.23 -35.91 1.16
C SER A 64 -20.41 -36.44 2.33
N GLY A 65 -19.94 -35.52 3.17
CA GLY A 65 -19.22 -35.79 4.41
C GLY A 65 -19.18 -34.54 5.27
N THR A 66 -20.34 -34.10 5.78
CA THR A 66 -20.43 -33.07 6.82
C THR A 66 -19.82 -33.60 8.12
N GLY A 67 -18.51 -33.44 8.24
CA GLY A 67 -17.81 -33.59 9.50
C GLY A 67 -17.77 -32.25 10.21
N ASP A 68 -18.56 -32.12 11.27
CA ASP A 68 -18.50 -31.08 12.30
C ASP A 68 -17.14 -31.11 13.04
N THR A 69 -16.05 -30.93 12.30
CA THR A 69 -14.69 -31.29 12.72
C THR A 69 -13.70 -30.14 12.65
N GLY A 70 -14.06 -29.00 12.06
CA GLY A 70 -13.14 -27.90 11.79
C GLY A 70 -12.01 -28.28 10.79
N ASP A 71 -12.13 -29.42 10.11
CA ASP A 71 -11.20 -29.84 9.06
C ASP A 71 -11.52 -29.06 7.77
N ILE A 72 -10.55 -28.27 7.32
CA ILE A 72 -10.67 -27.40 6.13
C ILE A 72 -10.47 -28.18 4.83
N GLY A 73 -9.81 -29.35 4.87
CA GLY A 73 -9.39 -30.02 3.64
C GLY A 73 -8.30 -29.25 2.89
N GLU A 74 -8.18 -29.51 1.59
CA GLU A 74 -7.15 -28.90 0.73
C GLU A 74 -7.77 -27.74 -0.08
N PRO A 75 -7.32 -26.49 0.16
CA PRO A 75 -7.88 -25.32 -0.50
C PRO A 75 -7.45 -25.25 -1.98
N PRO A 76 -8.13 -24.43 -2.80
CA PRO A 76 -7.61 -24.09 -4.13
C PRO A 76 -6.28 -23.32 -4.05
N GLU A 77 -5.52 -23.32 -5.14
CA GLU A 77 -4.26 -22.55 -5.28
C GLU A 77 -4.47 -21.14 -5.87
N VAL A 78 -5.70 -20.83 -6.30
CA VAL A 78 -6.10 -19.52 -6.85
C VAL A 78 -7.25 -18.98 -6.00
N TYR A 79 -7.19 -17.71 -5.64
CA TYR A 79 -8.22 -17.00 -4.88
C TYR A 79 -9.41 -16.64 -5.78
N ALA A 80 -10.08 -17.68 -6.27
CA ALA A 80 -11.27 -17.58 -7.11
C ALA A 80 -12.31 -18.58 -6.60
N PHE A 81 -13.45 -18.04 -6.15
CA PHE A 81 -14.54 -18.81 -5.57
C PHE A 81 -15.84 -18.52 -6.33
N GLU A 82 -16.65 -19.56 -6.53
CA GLU A 82 -18.00 -19.44 -7.07
C GLU A 82 -18.99 -19.35 -5.91
N GLY A 83 -19.96 -18.47 -6.02
CA GLY A 83 -21.06 -18.38 -5.07
C GLY A 83 -22.02 -19.56 -5.20
N ARG A 84 -22.93 -19.68 -4.23
CA ARG A 84 -23.97 -20.72 -4.19
C ARG A 84 -24.90 -20.72 -5.43
N THR A 85 -24.83 -19.69 -6.27
CA THR A 85 -25.59 -19.53 -7.54
C THR A 85 -24.77 -19.84 -8.81
N GLY A 86 -23.48 -20.17 -8.69
CA GLY A 86 -22.57 -20.46 -9.82
C GLY A 86 -21.97 -19.22 -10.51
N GLU A 87 -22.12 -18.04 -9.91
CA GLU A 87 -21.44 -16.80 -10.33
C GLU A 87 -20.21 -16.56 -9.43
N GLY A 88 -19.18 -15.85 -9.88
CA GLY A 88 -18.03 -15.51 -9.03
C GLY A 88 -18.47 -14.76 -7.76
N SER A 89 -17.98 -15.17 -6.60
CA SER A 89 -18.36 -14.61 -5.29
C SER A 89 -17.35 -13.64 -4.68
N VAL A 90 -16.17 -13.53 -5.27
CA VAL A 90 -15.06 -12.72 -4.77
C VAL A 90 -15.19 -11.25 -5.18
N HIS A 91 -15.30 -10.35 -4.20
CA HIS A 91 -15.44 -8.90 -4.39
C HIS A 91 -14.60 -8.10 -3.38
N TYR A 92 -13.87 -7.11 -3.88
CA TYR A 92 -13.02 -6.19 -3.10
C TYR A 92 -12.54 -4.98 -3.95
N GLU A 93 -13.40 -4.53 -4.86
CA GLU A 93 -13.10 -3.46 -5.82
C GLU A 93 -12.69 -2.16 -5.10
N GLY A 94 -13.34 -1.84 -3.98
CA GLY A 94 -13.04 -0.66 -3.17
C GLY A 94 -11.65 -0.70 -2.51
N GLN A 95 -11.16 -1.88 -2.13
CA GLN A 95 -9.80 -2.08 -1.60
C GLN A 95 -8.77 -1.78 -2.67
N THR A 96 -8.98 -2.33 -3.86
CA THR A 96 -8.13 -2.10 -5.04
C THR A 96 -8.10 -0.61 -5.40
N ALA A 97 -9.25 0.07 -5.43
CA ALA A 97 -9.32 1.51 -5.66
C ALA A 97 -8.46 2.30 -4.68
N ARG A 98 -8.49 1.98 -3.39
CA ARG A 98 -7.68 2.68 -2.38
C ARG A 98 -6.18 2.51 -2.63
N PHE A 99 -5.71 1.35 -3.09
CA PHE A 99 -4.31 1.21 -3.50
C PHE A 99 -3.93 2.06 -4.71
N VAL A 100 -4.82 2.13 -5.72
CA VAL A 100 -4.60 3.03 -6.86
C VAL A 100 -4.51 4.48 -6.38
N ARG A 101 -5.32 4.87 -5.39
CA ARG A 101 -5.31 6.22 -4.82
C ARG A 101 -4.04 6.53 -4.02
N ILE A 102 -3.50 5.56 -3.27
CA ILE A 102 -2.19 5.71 -2.62
C ILE A 102 -1.10 5.93 -3.69
N SER A 103 -1.14 5.15 -4.78
CA SER A 103 -0.20 5.30 -5.90
C SER A 103 -0.35 6.66 -6.60
N ASP A 104 -1.58 7.14 -6.79
CA ASP A 104 -1.88 8.46 -7.35
C ASP A 104 -1.38 9.60 -6.47
N LEU A 105 -1.48 9.43 -5.15
CA LEU A 105 -0.97 10.38 -4.17
C LEU A 105 0.57 10.47 -4.27
N GLU A 106 1.26 9.33 -4.28
CA GLU A 106 2.72 9.28 -4.44
C GLU A 106 3.19 9.99 -5.71
N GLU A 107 2.59 9.66 -6.85
CA GLU A 107 2.97 10.22 -8.15
C GLU A 107 2.59 11.69 -8.30
N THR A 108 1.49 12.11 -7.66
CA THR A 108 1.13 13.53 -7.59
C THR A 108 2.17 14.33 -6.80
N ILE A 109 2.57 13.83 -5.64
CA ILE A 109 3.60 14.46 -4.79
C ILE A 109 4.96 14.51 -5.51
N ARG A 110 5.33 13.43 -6.21
CA ARG A 110 6.54 13.38 -7.06
C ARG A 110 6.50 14.47 -8.15
N GLY A 111 5.36 14.62 -8.82
CA GLY A 111 5.18 15.54 -9.95
C GLY A 111 5.25 17.02 -9.61
N PHE A 112 4.97 17.42 -8.36
CA PHE A 112 4.96 18.83 -7.96
C PHE A 112 6.26 19.55 -8.27
N THR A 113 7.41 18.91 -8.08
CA THR A 113 8.72 19.52 -8.36
C THR A 113 8.81 20.02 -9.81
N VAL A 114 8.49 19.15 -10.76
CA VAL A 114 8.55 19.47 -12.21
C VAL A 114 7.51 20.53 -12.57
N ILE A 115 6.30 20.42 -12.01
CA ILE A 115 5.22 21.39 -12.21
C ILE A 115 5.66 22.78 -11.74
N ILE A 116 6.19 22.87 -10.52
CA ILE A 116 6.66 24.11 -9.91
C ILE A 116 7.78 24.73 -10.72
N ASP A 117 8.78 23.93 -11.10
CA ASP A 117 9.99 24.45 -11.75
C ASP A 117 9.70 24.94 -13.18
N THR A 118 8.78 24.28 -13.89
CA THR A 118 8.65 24.45 -15.34
C THR A 118 7.35 25.17 -15.75
N TYR A 119 6.24 24.89 -15.07
CA TYR A 119 4.91 25.16 -15.65
C TYR A 119 4.04 26.10 -14.82
N TYR A 120 4.04 25.95 -13.50
CA TYR A 120 3.03 26.55 -12.64
C TYR A 120 3.63 27.03 -11.31
N SER A 121 3.08 28.11 -10.75
CA SER A 121 3.40 28.54 -9.38
C SER A 121 2.13 28.40 -8.55
N TYR A 122 2.14 27.46 -7.61
CA TYR A 122 1.04 27.23 -6.68
C TYR A 122 0.81 28.43 -5.75
N GLY A 123 -0.46 28.72 -5.48
CA GLY A 123 -0.91 29.59 -4.39
C GLY A 123 -1.24 28.80 -3.12
N GLU A 124 -1.43 29.53 -2.02
CA GLU A 124 -1.85 28.97 -0.73
C GLU A 124 -3.14 28.14 -0.85
N GLY A 125 -3.14 26.93 -0.29
CA GLY A 125 -4.22 25.95 -0.35
C GLY A 125 -4.35 25.17 -1.65
N GLU A 126 -3.61 25.51 -2.72
CA GLU A 126 -3.72 24.78 -4.00
C GLU A 126 -3.06 23.39 -3.94
N VAL A 127 -1.92 23.25 -3.26
CA VAL A 127 -1.24 21.96 -3.12
C VAL A 127 -2.02 21.05 -2.17
N VAL A 128 -2.42 21.57 -1.01
CA VAL A 128 -3.26 20.84 -0.06
C VAL A 128 -4.57 20.43 -0.72
N GLY A 129 -5.24 21.33 -1.44
CA GLY A 129 -6.49 21.02 -2.13
C GLY A 129 -6.35 19.90 -3.17
N GLU A 130 -5.23 19.83 -3.89
CA GLU A 130 -4.97 18.73 -4.82
C GLU A 130 -4.74 17.38 -4.13
N LEU A 131 -4.09 17.38 -2.97
CA LEU A 131 -3.85 16.16 -2.19
C LEU A 131 -5.13 15.71 -1.46
N LEU A 132 -5.91 16.65 -0.91
CA LEU A 132 -7.21 16.36 -0.30
C LEU A 132 -8.19 15.74 -1.31
N ALA A 133 -8.20 16.18 -2.58
CA ALA A 133 -9.05 15.57 -3.59
C ALA A 133 -8.74 14.07 -3.81
N LEU A 134 -7.47 13.67 -3.77
CA LEU A 134 -7.08 12.26 -3.88
C LEU A 134 -7.44 11.46 -2.63
N TYR A 135 -7.41 12.12 -1.47
CA TYR A 135 -7.67 11.53 -0.16
C TYR A 135 -9.17 11.39 0.18
N GLN A 136 -9.99 12.40 -0.16
CA GLN A 136 -11.37 12.58 0.34
C GLN A 136 -12.46 12.41 -0.73
N ASP A 137 -12.19 12.67 -2.01
CA ASP A 137 -13.24 12.65 -3.04
C ASP A 137 -13.35 11.29 -3.71
N GLY A 138 -14.37 11.01 -4.53
CA GLY A 138 -14.31 9.89 -5.48
C GLY A 138 -13.37 10.21 -6.66
N PHE A 139 -12.87 9.21 -7.39
CA PHE A 139 -12.12 9.45 -8.64
C PHE A 139 -13.01 9.22 -9.86
N ALA A 140 -12.95 10.13 -10.84
CA ALA A 140 -13.75 10.01 -12.08
C ALA A 140 -13.04 9.18 -13.18
N SER A 141 -11.74 8.98 -13.03
CA SER A 141 -10.87 8.21 -13.93
C SER A 141 -9.60 7.87 -13.15
N PHE A 142 -9.00 6.71 -13.43
CA PHE A 142 -7.62 6.51 -13.00
C PHE A 142 -6.76 7.59 -13.62
N LYS A 143 -5.84 8.12 -12.82
CA LYS A 143 -4.62 8.63 -13.43
C LYS A 143 -3.92 7.40 -14.00
N GLU A 144 -3.38 7.46 -15.22
CA GLU A 144 -2.67 6.31 -15.81
C GLU A 144 -1.30 6.07 -15.12
N THR A 145 -1.26 6.06 -13.79
CA THR A 145 -0.08 6.13 -12.91
C THR A 145 0.68 4.83 -12.81
N LEU A 146 0.03 3.68 -12.96
CA LEU A 146 0.69 2.38 -12.84
C LEU A 146 1.57 2.00 -14.05
N ASP A 147 1.52 2.77 -15.14
CA ASP A 147 2.21 2.45 -16.42
C ASP A 147 1.95 1.03 -16.92
N LEU A 148 0.71 0.58 -16.73
CA LEU A 148 0.23 -0.74 -17.13
C LEU A 148 -0.74 -0.63 -18.32
N PRO A 149 -0.81 -1.66 -19.17
CA PRO A 149 -1.93 -1.80 -20.09
C PRO A 149 -3.17 -2.20 -19.29
N VAL A 150 -3.89 -1.24 -18.71
CA VAL A 150 -5.18 -1.49 -18.04
C VAL A 150 -6.31 -1.15 -18.99
N LEU A 151 -7.42 -1.90 -18.94
CA LEU A 151 -8.63 -1.55 -19.68
C LEU A 151 -9.13 -0.16 -19.27
N GLU A 152 -9.54 0.66 -20.26
CA GLU A 152 -10.13 1.99 -19.98
C GLU A 152 -11.37 1.91 -19.05
N SER A 153 -12.10 0.77 -19.06
CA SER A 153 -13.27 0.55 -18.20
C SER A 153 -12.93 0.24 -16.75
N ALA A 154 -11.69 -0.14 -16.44
CA ALA A 154 -11.30 -0.52 -15.09
C ALA A 154 -11.56 0.61 -14.08
N ALA A 155 -11.48 1.88 -14.50
CA ALA A 155 -11.74 3.04 -13.63
C ALA A 155 -13.19 3.10 -13.13
N THR A 156 -14.14 2.65 -13.95
CA THR A 156 -15.54 2.56 -13.55
C THR A 156 -15.87 1.28 -12.80
N GLU A 157 -14.97 0.29 -12.83
CA GLU A 157 -15.17 -1.04 -12.23
C GLU A 157 -14.61 -1.12 -10.80
N LEU A 158 -13.59 -0.32 -10.43
CA LEU A 158 -12.98 -0.36 -9.08
C LEU A 158 -13.71 0.44 -7.99
N ALA A 159 -15.04 0.62 -8.02
CA ALA A 159 -15.77 1.42 -7.01
C ALA A 159 -15.19 2.87 -6.85
N PRO A 160 -15.39 3.75 -7.85
CA PRO A 160 -14.79 5.10 -7.90
C PRO A 160 -15.09 6.01 -6.70
N GLU A 161 -16.14 5.71 -5.95
CA GLU A 161 -16.52 6.39 -4.72
C GLU A 161 -15.64 6.06 -3.51
N ALA A 162 -14.86 4.96 -3.55
CA ALA A 162 -14.07 4.52 -2.41
C ALA A 162 -12.95 5.51 -2.08
N THR A 163 -13.00 6.12 -0.89
CA THR A 163 -12.02 7.14 -0.45
C THR A 163 -10.99 6.55 0.52
N LEU A 164 -9.86 7.25 0.68
CA LEU A 164 -8.87 6.92 1.71
C LEU A 164 -9.30 7.47 3.07
N GLN A 165 -9.85 8.68 3.11
CA GLN A 165 -10.26 9.33 4.35
C GLN A 165 -11.30 8.52 5.13
N GLU A 166 -12.28 7.91 4.47
CA GLU A 166 -13.32 7.11 5.14
C GLU A 166 -12.76 5.85 5.80
N LYS A 167 -11.59 5.37 5.34
CA LYS A 167 -11.00 4.11 5.80
C LYS A 167 -9.67 4.27 6.52
N VAL A 168 -9.21 5.49 6.75
CA VAL A 168 -8.08 5.73 7.65
C VAL A 168 -8.54 5.41 9.09
N ALA A 169 -7.66 4.78 9.87
CA ALA A 169 -7.89 4.50 11.27
C ALA A 169 -8.40 5.74 12.03
N GLY A 170 -9.53 5.59 12.73
CA GLY A 170 -10.23 6.66 13.45
C GLY A 170 -11.35 7.37 12.70
N ASN A 171 -11.45 7.21 11.38
CA ASN A 171 -12.53 7.81 10.58
C ASN A 171 -13.60 6.80 10.14
N ASP A 172 -13.35 5.50 10.30
CA ASP A 172 -14.39 4.47 10.14
C ASP A 172 -15.13 4.31 11.48
N PRO A 173 -16.39 4.76 11.60
CA PRO A 173 -17.07 4.82 12.89
C PRO A 173 -17.45 3.45 13.47
N GLU A 174 -17.31 2.37 12.68
CA GLU A 174 -17.55 0.99 13.08
C GLU A 174 -16.24 0.20 12.95
N GLY A 175 -15.90 -0.67 13.92
CA GLY A 175 -14.71 -1.53 13.82
C GLY A 175 -13.38 -0.82 14.09
N GLN A 176 -13.27 -0.12 15.22
CA GLN A 176 -12.01 0.53 15.66
C GLN A 176 -11.71 0.18 17.12
N TYR A 177 -10.59 -0.47 17.38
CA TYR A 177 -10.26 -0.92 18.74
C TYR A 177 -9.73 0.19 19.68
N LYS A 178 -9.34 1.35 19.13
CA LYS A 178 -8.76 2.49 19.87
C LYS A 178 -9.51 3.79 19.64
N ASP A 179 -9.42 4.68 20.64
CA ASP A 179 -9.76 6.08 20.45
C ASP A 179 -8.54 6.79 19.82
N TRP A 180 -8.52 6.82 18.49
CA TRP A 180 -7.40 7.37 17.74
C TRP A 180 -7.16 8.86 17.94
N GLU A 181 -8.10 9.62 18.52
CA GLU A 181 -7.88 11.02 18.89
C GLU A 181 -7.05 11.19 20.18
N GLN A 182 -6.93 10.12 20.98
CA GLN A 182 -6.26 10.12 22.28
C GLN A 182 -5.06 9.17 22.32
N ASP A 183 -5.16 8.04 21.63
CA ASP A 183 -4.24 6.90 21.77
C ASP A 183 -3.26 6.76 20.59
N PHE A 184 -3.28 7.68 19.62
CA PHE A 184 -2.30 7.69 18.52
C PHE A 184 -0.91 8.08 19.04
N VAL A 185 0.09 7.22 18.77
CA VAL A 185 1.46 7.37 19.27
C VAL A 185 2.46 7.25 18.13
N GLY A 186 3.63 7.89 18.29
CA GLY A 186 4.79 7.72 17.41
C GLY A 186 5.11 8.93 16.52
N TRP A 187 4.26 9.96 16.51
CA TRP A 187 4.54 11.24 15.84
C TRP A 187 4.16 12.45 16.71
N PRO A 188 5.11 13.34 17.05
CA PRO A 188 4.83 14.48 17.91
C PRO A 188 3.80 15.44 17.34
N GLY A 189 2.82 15.79 18.17
CA GLY A 189 1.84 16.84 17.87
C GLY A 189 0.71 16.43 16.94
N ALA A 190 0.72 15.23 16.36
CA ALA A 190 -0.43 14.67 15.66
C ALA A 190 -1.43 14.10 16.67
N SER A 191 -2.71 14.42 16.51
CA SER A 191 -3.78 13.94 17.39
C SER A 191 -4.44 12.67 16.91
N SER A 192 -4.35 12.34 15.62
CA SER A 192 -4.93 11.14 15.02
C SER A 192 -4.21 10.78 13.71
N PRO A 193 -4.45 9.58 13.16
CA PRO A 193 -3.95 9.21 11.83
C PRO A 193 -4.37 10.19 10.72
N ASP A 194 -5.63 10.63 10.72
CA ASP A 194 -6.14 11.61 9.76
C ASP A 194 -5.47 12.99 9.92
N ASP A 195 -5.29 13.46 11.16
CA ASP A 195 -4.58 14.72 11.45
C ASP A 195 -3.12 14.65 10.97
N LEU A 196 -2.45 13.50 11.11
CA LEU A 196 -1.09 13.31 10.62
C LEU A 196 -1.00 13.44 9.09
N VAL A 197 -1.91 12.79 8.36
CA VAL A 197 -1.97 12.88 6.89
C VAL A 197 -2.14 14.33 6.45
N GLN A 198 -3.09 15.06 7.05
CA GLN A 198 -3.37 16.45 6.70
C GLN A 198 -2.19 17.39 7.04
N ARG A 199 -1.43 17.12 8.11
CA ARG A 199 -0.21 17.88 8.45
C ARG A 199 0.90 17.70 7.44
N TRP A 200 1.11 16.47 6.96
CA TRP A 200 2.08 16.22 5.91
C TRP A 200 1.67 16.88 4.58
N PHE A 201 0.37 16.94 4.26
CA PHE A 201 -0.09 17.74 3.11
C PHE A 201 0.26 19.22 3.27
N GLY A 202 0.06 19.80 4.44
CA GLY A 202 0.47 21.18 4.74
C GLY A 202 1.99 21.38 4.61
N SER A 203 2.77 20.41 5.09
CA SER A 203 4.24 20.47 5.01
C SER A 203 4.74 20.44 3.56
N ILE A 204 4.11 19.65 2.69
CA ILE A 204 4.42 19.63 1.25
C ILE A 204 4.04 20.98 0.60
N GLU A 205 2.92 21.58 0.99
CA GLU A 205 2.53 22.90 0.51
C GLU A 205 3.54 23.99 0.91
N ASP A 206 3.98 24.00 2.16
CA ASP A 206 4.99 24.97 2.63
C ASP A 206 6.28 24.88 1.78
N LEU A 207 6.77 23.67 1.51
CA LEU A 207 7.92 23.43 0.63
C LEU A 207 7.65 23.88 -0.81
N ALA A 208 6.44 23.64 -1.32
CA ALA A 208 6.04 24.03 -2.66
C ALA A 208 5.94 25.54 -2.86
N LEU A 209 5.38 26.26 -1.89
CA LEU A 209 5.28 27.72 -1.91
C LEU A 209 6.68 28.35 -1.83
N ALA A 210 7.53 27.84 -0.94
CA ALA A 210 8.91 28.29 -0.79
C ALA A 210 9.68 28.14 -2.12
N ARG A 211 9.67 26.94 -2.72
CA ARG A 211 10.28 26.67 -4.03
C ARG A 211 9.69 27.54 -5.14
N GLY A 212 8.37 27.66 -5.20
CA GLY A 212 7.66 28.46 -6.20
C GLY A 212 7.99 29.96 -6.15
N SER A 213 8.37 30.46 -4.98
CA SER A 213 8.80 31.85 -4.75
C SER A 213 10.28 32.12 -5.05
N GLY A 214 11.05 31.08 -5.40
CA GLY A 214 12.48 31.16 -5.65
C GLY A 214 13.36 30.99 -4.41
N ASP A 215 12.79 30.48 -3.31
CA ASP A 215 13.48 30.21 -2.04
C ASP A 215 13.28 28.74 -1.64
N PRO A 216 13.86 27.78 -2.40
CA PRO A 216 13.69 26.36 -2.10
C PRO A 216 14.34 26.00 -0.76
N ALA A 217 13.76 25.00 -0.08
CA ALA A 217 14.38 24.39 1.09
C ALA A 217 15.81 23.90 0.79
N LEU A 218 16.70 24.05 1.77
CA LEU A 218 18.11 23.71 1.64
C LEU A 218 18.44 22.45 2.45
N GLY A 219 19.30 21.60 1.89
CA GLY A 219 19.84 20.44 2.58
C GLY A 219 20.97 20.83 3.55
N PRO A 220 21.54 19.83 4.25
CA PRO A 220 22.60 20.04 5.24
C PRO A 220 23.87 20.72 4.71
N ASP A 221 24.15 20.61 3.41
CA ASP A 221 25.28 21.24 2.72
C ASP A 221 25.00 22.69 2.27
N GLY A 222 23.78 23.18 2.49
CA GLY A 222 23.32 24.50 2.05
C GLY A 222 22.90 24.55 0.57
N SER A 223 22.88 23.41 -0.13
CA SER A 223 22.38 23.33 -1.50
C SER A 223 20.86 23.19 -1.52
N PRO A 224 20.17 23.69 -2.57
CA PRO A 224 18.73 23.44 -2.74
C PRO A 224 18.42 21.95 -2.79
N ILE A 225 17.41 21.53 -2.02
CA ILE A 225 16.87 20.17 -2.10
C ILE A 225 16.25 19.99 -3.49
N PRO A 226 16.59 18.92 -4.23
CA PRO A 226 16.17 18.79 -5.62
C PRO A 226 14.67 18.55 -5.79
N VAL A 227 14.00 18.01 -4.77
CA VAL A 227 12.57 17.65 -4.77
C VAL A 227 11.78 18.41 -3.71
N VAL A 228 10.51 18.69 -3.99
CA VAL A 228 9.65 19.54 -3.15
C VAL A 228 8.96 18.81 -1.99
N HIS A 229 9.13 17.50 -1.89
CA HIS A 229 8.53 16.67 -0.82
C HIS A 229 9.52 16.25 0.25
N VAL A 230 10.76 16.75 0.21
CA VAL A 230 11.79 16.48 1.22
C VAL A 230 12.05 17.75 2.04
N SER A 231 11.90 17.65 3.36
CA SER A 231 12.17 18.76 4.30
C SER A 231 13.67 18.87 4.64
N PRO A 232 14.15 20.04 5.11
CA PRO A 232 15.51 20.19 5.66
C PRO A 232 15.82 19.25 6.83
N GLU A 233 14.80 18.85 7.58
CA GLU A 233 14.90 17.92 8.71
C GLU A 233 15.10 16.47 8.26
N GLY A 234 14.98 16.17 6.96
CA GLY A 234 15.16 14.83 6.42
C GLY A 234 13.86 14.01 6.40
N HIS A 235 12.70 14.68 6.30
CA HIS A 235 11.42 14.01 6.06
C HIS A 235 11.14 13.97 4.56
N ASP A 236 11.20 12.79 3.94
CA ASP A 236 10.51 12.54 2.67
C ASP A 236 9.02 12.30 2.95
N TYR A 237 8.18 13.30 2.72
CA TYR A 237 6.74 13.22 2.97
C TYR A 237 6.02 12.30 1.97
N ARG A 238 6.58 12.05 0.78
CA ARG A 238 5.98 11.07 -0.15
C ARG A 238 6.02 9.68 0.47
N GLU A 239 7.19 9.28 0.95
CA GLU A 239 7.37 7.96 1.56
C GLU A 239 6.68 7.83 2.91
N LEU A 240 6.73 8.87 3.77
CA LEU A 240 5.99 8.87 5.03
C LEU A 240 4.50 8.63 4.79
N LEU A 241 3.88 9.42 3.90
CA LEU A 241 2.46 9.31 3.59
C LEU A 241 2.12 7.92 3.07
N SER A 242 2.89 7.39 2.13
CA SER A 242 2.50 6.14 1.50
C SER A 242 2.67 4.94 2.41
N LYS A 243 3.80 4.78 3.11
CA LYS A 243 3.98 3.63 4.01
C LYS A 243 3.04 3.74 5.22
N PHE A 244 2.79 4.95 5.70
CA PHE A 244 1.80 5.17 6.74
C PHE A 244 0.40 4.76 6.30
N LEU A 245 -0.05 5.13 5.09
CA LEU A 245 -1.37 4.75 4.57
C LEU A 245 -1.50 3.24 4.31
N LEU A 246 -0.41 2.53 3.98
CA LEU A 246 -0.43 1.06 3.96
C LEU A 246 -0.77 0.48 5.33
N GLY A 247 -0.28 1.09 6.42
CA GLY A 247 -0.64 0.73 7.79
C GLY A 247 -2.03 1.22 8.21
N ALA A 248 -2.27 2.51 8.10
CA ALA A 248 -3.44 3.21 8.63
C ALA A 248 -4.73 2.96 7.84
N VAL A 249 -4.63 2.52 6.59
CA VAL A 249 -5.78 2.11 5.76
C VAL A 249 -5.76 0.61 5.55
N ALA A 250 -4.80 0.08 4.79
CA ALA A 250 -4.90 -1.31 4.34
C ALA A 250 -4.77 -2.32 5.49
N TYR A 251 -3.70 -2.22 6.28
CA TYR A 251 -3.48 -3.11 7.43
C TYR A 251 -4.55 -2.91 8.51
N SER A 252 -4.85 -1.65 8.88
CA SER A 252 -5.90 -1.33 9.85
C SER A 252 -7.23 -1.96 9.47
N GLN A 253 -7.70 -1.74 8.25
CA GLN A 253 -9.00 -2.25 7.81
C GLN A 253 -9.02 -3.77 7.78
N ALA A 254 -7.97 -4.39 7.24
CA ALA A 254 -7.87 -5.85 7.23
C ALA A 254 -7.94 -6.42 8.66
N THR A 255 -7.15 -5.90 9.61
CA THR A 255 -6.98 -6.53 10.93
C THR A 255 -7.98 -6.10 12.01
N ASP A 256 -8.51 -4.88 11.92
CA ASP A 256 -9.35 -4.22 12.94
C ASP A 256 -10.84 -4.15 12.54
N ASP A 257 -11.16 -4.35 11.25
CA ASP A 257 -12.55 -4.40 10.77
C ASP A 257 -12.89 -5.79 10.22
N TYR A 258 -12.22 -6.21 9.14
CA TYR A 258 -12.65 -7.39 8.38
C TYR A 258 -12.25 -8.74 8.98
N LEU A 259 -11.10 -8.80 9.65
CA LEU A 259 -10.60 -10.01 10.34
C LEU A 259 -10.80 -9.97 11.86
N ASP A 260 -11.40 -8.91 12.40
CA ASP A 260 -11.73 -8.84 13.81
C ASP A 260 -13.02 -9.65 14.12
N ASP A 261 -13.20 -10.00 15.38
CA ASP A 261 -14.33 -10.72 15.93
C ASP A 261 -14.81 -10.09 17.26
N ASP A 262 -14.71 -8.77 17.38
CA ASP A 262 -15.07 -7.97 18.56
C ASP A 262 -16.48 -7.36 18.50
N LEU A 263 -16.96 -7.00 17.30
CA LEU A 263 -18.25 -6.34 17.08
C LEU A 263 -19.29 -7.30 16.44
N PRO A 264 -20.49 -7.45 17.04
CA PRO A 264 -21.54 -8.29 16.47
C PRO A 264 -21.95 -7.87 15.06
N GLY A 265 -21.97 -8.83 14.12
CA GLY A 265 -22.34 -8.57 12.72
C GLY A 265 -21.24 -7.98 11.85
N LYS A 266 -20.02 -7.85 12.38
CA LYS A 266 -18.83 -7.32 11.69
C LYS A 266 -17.70 -8.33 11.68
N GLY A 267 -16.72 -8.11 10.80
CA GLY A 267 -15.59 -9.00 10.59
C GLY A 267 -16.01 -10.47 10.53
N LEU A 268 -15.37 -11.31 11.36
CA LEU A 268 -15.66 -12.74 11.45
C LEU A 268 -17.02 -13.05 12.10
N LEU A 269 -17.64 -12.10 12.81
CA LEU A 269 -18.98 -12.23 13.41
C LEU A 269 -20.11 -11.83 12.45
N ALA A 270 -19.80 -11.56 11.18
CA ALA A 270 -20.80 -11.32 10.14
C ALA A 270 -21.61 -12.57 9.79
N ASP A 271 -22.76 -12.37 9.17
CA ASP A 271 -23.67 -13.48 8.85
C ASP A 271 -23.14 -14.39 7.73
N HIS A 272 -23.30 -15.69 7.94
CA HIS A 272 -23.02 -16.75 6.96
C HIS A 272 -24.22 -17.68 6.72
N ALA A 273 -25.36 -17.39 7.36
CA ALA A 273 -26.59 -18.15 7.16
C ALA A 273 -27.12 -18.00 5.73
N ASP A 274 -27.34 -16.75 5.33
CA ASP A 274 -27.97 -16.39 4.08
C ASP A 274 -27.04 -15.58 3.18
N LEU A 275 -27.28 -15.64 1.87
CA LEU A 275 -26.64 -14.74 0.92
C LEU A 275 -27.07 -13.30 1.18
N ALA A 276 -26.15 -12.35 1.02
CA ALA A 276 -26.49 -10.94 1.03
C ALA A 276 -27.47 -10.61 -0.12
N GLU A 277 -28.34 -9.62 0.09
CA GLU A 277 -29.44 -9.34 -0.84
C GLU A 277 -28.92 -9.02 -2.26
N GLY A 278 -29.25 -9.90 -3.21
CA GLY A 278 -28.85 -9.75 -4.61
C GLY A 278 -27.38 -10.04 -4.89
N LYS A 279 -26.67 -10.67 -3.95
CA LYS A 279 -25.23 -10.98 -4.06
C LYS A 279 -24.98 -12.50 -4.08
N PRO A 280 -23.90 -12.96 -4.72
CA PRO A 280 -23.54 -14.38 -4.77
C PRO A 280 -22.81 -14.88 -3.51
N TYR A 281 -22.60 -14.03 -2.51
CA TYR A 281 -21.84 -14.30 -1.29
C TYR A 281 -22.65 -13.99 -0.01
N THR A 282 -22.28 -14.57 1.12
CA THR A 282 -22.73 -14.12 2.45
C THR A 282 -21.94 -12.90 2.93
N ALA A 283 -22.41 -12.22 3.98
CA ALA A 283 -21.69 -11.09 4.56
C ALA A 283 -20.28 -11.49 5.07
N LEU A 284 -20.16 -12.65 5.73
CA LEU A 284 -18.88 -13.17 6.19
C LEU A 284 -17.89 -13.50 5.06
N GLU A 285 -18.36 -14.09 3.96
CA GLU A 285 -17.52 -14.34 2.78
C GLU A 285 -16.98 -13.02 2.20
N HIS A 286 -17.85 -12.02 2.08
CA HIS A 286 -17.46 -10.70 1.59
C HIS A 286 -16.43 -10.02 2.47
N HIS A 287 -16.62 -10.03 3.79
CA HIS A 287 -15.63 -9.43 4.70
C HIS A 287 -14.27 -10.15 4.60
N TRP A 288 -14.26 -11.47 4.47
CA TRP A 288 -13.03 -12.22 4.25
C TRP A 288 -12.35 -11.86 2.93
N ASP A 289 -13.13 -11.68 1.85
CA ASP A 289 -12.65 -11.23 0.55
C ASP A 289 -12.11 -9.78 0.59
N GLU A 290 -12.77 -8.88 1.34
CA GLU A 290 -12.29 -7.51 1.55
C GLU A 290 -10.98 -7.47 2.33
N ALA A 291 -10.78 -8.35 3.32
CA ALA A 291 -9.50 -8.48 4.01
C ALA A 291 -8.38 -8.95 3.06
N PHE A 292 -8.65 -9.93 2.19
CA PHE A 292 -7.71 -10.37 1.15
C PHE A 292 -7.39 -9.23 0.18
N GLY A 293 -8.41 -8.49 -0.25
CA GLY A 293 -8.26 -7.33 -1.13
C GLY A 293 -7.35 -6.25 -0.54
N TYR A 294 -7.31 -6.08 0.78
CA TYR A 294 -6.37 -5.19 1.46
C TYR A 294 -4.96 -5.76 1.65
N PHE A 295 -4.75 -7.08 1.54
CA PHE A 295 -3.39 -7.61 1.39
C PHE A 295 -2.84 -7.28 -0.01
N GLY A 296 -3.75 -7.25 -0.99
CA GLY A 296 -3.47 -6.73 -2.33
C GLY A 296 -2.61 -7.67 -3.16
N ALA A 297 -2.68 -8.98 -2.91
CA ALA A 297 -2.03 -9.97 -3.76
C ALA A 297 -2.87 -10.26 -5.01
N ALA A 298 -2.21 -10.64 -6.11
CA ALA A 298 -2.90 -11.24 -7.25
C ALA A 298 -3.62 -12.53 -6.80
N ARG A 299 -4.73 -12.88 -7.46
CA ARG A 299 -5.52 -14.07 -7.08
C ARG A 299 -4.72 -15.37 -7.28
N ASP A 300 -3.81 -15.38 -8.23
CA ASP A 300 -2.92 -16.49 -8.57
C ASP A 300 -1.50 -16.30 -8.00
N VAL A 301 -1.32 -15.49 -6.96
CA VAL A 301 0.00 -15.12 -6.41
C VAL A 301 0.89 -16.33 -6.05
N LEU A 302 0.33 -17.50 -5.70
CA LEU A 302 1.10 -18.72 -5.45
C LEU A 302 1.81 -19.28 -6.70
N ALA A 303 1.48 -18.78 -7.90
CA ALA A 303 2.19 -19.08 -9.15
C ALA A 303 3.43 -18.20 -9.38
N TYR A 304 3.63 -17.16 -8.57
CA TYR A 304 4.75 -16.23 -8.66
C TYR A 304 5.91 -16.69 -7.76
N THR A 305 7.11 -16.24 -8.09
CA THR A 305 8.25 -16.24 -7.16
C THR A 305 8.31 -14.93 -6.38
N ASP A 306 8.97 -14.91 -5.21
CA ASP A 306 9.11 -13.67 -4.43
C ASP A 306 9.76 -12.53 -5.22
N GLU A 307 10.72 -12.84 -6.10
CA GLU A 307 11.34 -11.86 -7.00
C GLU A 307 10.33 -11.22 -7.97
N GLU A 308 9.37 -12.01 -8.46
CA GLU A 308 8.30 -11.55 -9.36
C GLU A 308 7.25 -10.74 -8.61
N ILE A 309 6.79 -11.20 -7.44
CA ILE A 309 5.83 -10.47 -6.59
C ILE A 309 6.42 -9.13 -6.16
N ALA A 310 7.72 -9.11 -5.81
CA ALA A 310 8.45 -7.90 -5.43
C ALA A 310 8.68 -6.91 -6.59
N GLY A 311 8.39 -7.31 -7.83
CA GLY A 311 8.68 -6.52 -9.03
C GLY A 311 10.18 -6.28 -9.25
N LYS A 312 11.03 -7.18 -8.75
CA LYS A 312 12.50 -7.07 -8.79
C LYS A 312 13.13 -7.86 -9.94
N GLY A 313 12.37 -8.70 -10.65
CA GLY A 313 12.89 -9.56 -11.70
C GLY A 313 11.98 -10.77 -11.97
N GLY A 314 12.52 -11.79 -12.63
CA GLY A 314 11.80 -13.04 -12.90
C GLY A 314 11.45 -13.27 -14.38
N ARG A 315 10.39 -14.05 -14.63
CA ARG A 315 9.98 -14.44 -15.98
C ARG A 315 9.51 -13.23 -16.80
N ASP A 316 9.65 -13.35 -18.13
CA ASP A 316 9.14 -12.36 -19.07
C ASP A 316 7.60 -12.27 -18.94
N GLY A 317 7.08 -11.06 -18.78
CA GLY A 317 5.66 -10.82 -18.47
C GLY A 317 5.23 -11.05 -17.01
N TRP A 318 6.17 -11.32 -16.09
CA TRP A 318 5.91 -11.48 -14.64
C TRP A 318 6.70 -10.49 -13.78
N SER A 319 7.83 -9.99 -14.30
CA SER A 319 8.81 -9.21 -13.51
C SER A 319 8.36 -7.86 -12.96
N GLY A 320 7.15 -7.41 -13.31
CA GLY A 320 6.59 -6.13 -12.86
C GLY A 320 5.72 -6.23 -11.61
N GLY A 321 5.60 -7.39 -10.96
CA GLY A 321 4.61 -7.60 -9.89
C GLY A 321 3.22 -7.94 -10.40
N TYR A 322 3.07 -8.29 -11.68
CA TYR A 322 1.80 -8.60 -12.32
C TYR A 322 1.98 -9.58 -13.47
N HIS A 323 0.89 -10.24 -13.86
CA HIS A 323 0.85 -11.11 -15.03
C HIS A 323 -0.55 -11.14 -15.66
N ASP A 324 -0.62 -10.87 -16.97
CA ASP A 324 -1.85 -11.06 -17.78
C ASP A 324 -2.12 -12.57 -17.91
N TRP A 325 -2.85 -13.12 -16.95
CA TRP A 325 -3.12 -14.54 -16.84
C TRP A 325 -4.12 -15.01 -17.90
N ASN A 326 -5.09 -14.15 -18.23
CA ASN A 326 -6.15 -14.48 -19.18
C ASN A 326 -5.71 -14.29 -20.66
N GLY A 327 -4.63 -13.54 -20.90
CA GLY A 327 -4.00 -13.31 -22.20
C GLY A 327 -4.75 -12.33 -23.10
N ASP A 328 -5.55 -11.42 -22.54
CA ASP A 328 -6.33 -10.44 -23.29
C ASP A 328 -5.54 -9.16 -23.63
N GLY A 329 -4.31 -9.05 -23.13
CA GLY A 329 -3.40 -7.93 -23.34
C GLY A 329 -3.57 -6.81 -22.32
N PHE A 330 -4.42 -6.99 -21.30
CA PHE A 330 -4.63 -6.03 -20.22
C PHE A 330 -4.41 -6.67 -18.84
N ILE A 331 -4.12 -5.84 -17.84
CA ILE A 331 -3.98 -6.27 -16.45
C ILE A 331 -5.25 -5.92 -15.68
N ASP A 332 -5.92 -6.95 -15.14
CA ASP A 332 -6.99 -6.79 -14.16
C ASP A 332 -6.41 -6.47 -12.78
N LEU A 333 -6.57 -5.22 -12.35
CA LEU A 333 -6.05 -4.76 -11.05
C LEU A 333 -6.67 -5.49 -9.85
N THR A 334 -7.82 -6.14 -9.99
CA THR A 334 -8.42 -6.94 -8.92
C THR A 334 -7.92 -8.38 -8.88
N ALA A 335 -7.28 -8.87 -9.94
CA ALA A 335 -6.96 -10.30 -10.07
C ALA A 335 -5.50 -10.60 -10.40
N GLU A 336 -4.82 -9.72 -11.11
CA GLU A 336 -3.56 -10.00 -11.82
C GLU A 336 -2.39 -9.10 -11.37
N TYR A 337 -2.61 -8.25 -10.37
CA TYR A 337 -1.64 -7.28 -9.89
C TYR A 337 -1.33 -7.46 -8.39
N ASN A 338 -0.04 -7.42 -8.03
CA ASN A 338 0.41 -7.41 -6.63
C ASN A 338 0.70 -5.98 -6.17
N PHE A 339 -0.12 -5.48 -5.25
CA PHE A 339 0.05 -4.20 -4.60
C PHE A 339 1.07 -4.24 -3.46
N SER A 340 1.36 -3.04 -2.92
CA SER A 340 2.47 -2.80 -2.01
C SER A 340 2.55 -3.75 -0.81
N PRO A 341 1.48 -4.08 -0.06
CA PRO A 341 1.65 -4.96 1.11
C PRO A 341 2.17 -6.36 0.73
N ALA A 342 1.55 -7.01 -0.26
CA ALA A 342 2.05 -8.26 -0.83
C ALA A 342 3.49 -8.13 -1.39
N GLY A 343 3.75 -7.05 -2.14
CA GLY A 343 5.08 -6.77 -2.69
C GLY A 343 6.16 -6.55 -1.61
N TYR A 344 5.82 -5.95 -0.46
CA TYR A 344 6.76 -5.78 0.65
C TYR A 344 6.98 -7.08 1.43
N ALA A 345 5.94 -7.90 1.64
CA ALA A 345 6.11 -9.25 2.18
C ALA A 345 7.10 -10.05 1.32
N ALA A 346 6.87 -10.09 0.01
CA ALA A 346 7.76 -10.79 -0.93
C ALA A 346 9.18 -10.22 -0.97
N LYS A 347 9.36 -8.89 -0.84
CA LYS A 347 10.70 -8.30 -0.70
C LYS A 347 11.43 -8.84 0.53
N ARG A 348 10.72 -9.03 1.66
CA ARG A 348 11.32 -9.54 2.89
C ARG A 348 11.60 -11.04 2.82
N ASP A 349 10.74 -11.79 2.15
CA ASP A 349 10.97 -13.21 1.86
C ASP A 349 12.20 -13.39 0.96
N LEU A 350 12.30 -12.59 -0.11
CA LEU A 350 13.44 -12.59 -1.03
C LEU A 350 14.77 -12.21 -0.35
N ASP A 351 14.74 -11.19 0.51
CA ASP A 351 15.94 -10.66 1.18
C ASP A 351 16.29 -11.48 2.45
N SER A 352 15.51 -12.51 2.80
CA SER A 352 15.76 -13.37 3.98
C SER A 352 16.97 -14.28 3.80
N ALA A 353 17.80 -14.36 4.84
CA ALA A 353 18.92 -15.30 4.94
C ALA A 353 18.50 -16.69 5.44
N THR A 354 17.39 -16.79 6.17
CA THR A 354 16.89 -18.08 6.70
C THR A 354 15.71 -18.67 5.91
N GLY A 355 15.17 -17.90 4.97
CA GLY A 355 14.05 -18.30 4.11
C GLY A 355 12.70 -18.11 4.78
N THR A 356 12.44 -16.91 5.30
CA THR A 356 11.06 -16.52 5.66
C THR A 356 10.16 -16.58 4.44
N ASP A 357 8.88 -16.89 4.65
CA ASP A 357 7.88 -16.96 3.60
C ASP A 357 6.54 -16.43 4.13
N PHE A 358 6.52 -15.12 4.41
CA PHE A 358 5.34 -14.42 4.88
C PHE A 358 4.24 -14.41 3.81
N THR A 359 4.63 -14.28 2.55
CA THR A 359 3.70 -14.20 1.43
C THR A 359 2.90 -15.50 1.27
N ASP A 360 3.57 -16.67 1.23
CA ASP A 360 2.88 -17.97 1.16
C ASP A 360 2.02 -18.21 2.41
N ALA A 361 2.55 -17.92 3.60
CA ALA A 361 1.82 -18.12 4.86
C ALA A 361 0.50 -17.32 4.91
N ILE A 362 0.54 -16.04 4.53
CA ILE A 362 -0.64 -15.17 4.51
C ILE A 362 -1.65 -15.64 3.47
N VAL A 363 -1.20 -15.87 2.22
CA VAL A 363 -2.11 -16.21 1.11
C VAL A 363 -2.75 -17.57 1.30
N ARG A 364 -1.99 -18.58 1.75
CA ARG A 364 -2.55 -19.90 2.05
C ARG A 364 -3.59 -19.83 3.16
N ALA A 365 -3.38 -19.02 4.19
CA ALA A 365 -4.37 -18.86 5.25
C ALA A 365 -5.65 -18.17 4.74
N PHE A 366 -5.54 -17.17 3.87
CA PHE A 366 -6.70 -16.59 3.18
C PHE A 366 -7.47 -17.62 2.36
N LEU A 367 -6.78 -18.42 1.55
CA LEU A 367 -7.38 -19.48 0.73
C LEU A 367 -8.07 -20.54 1.61
N ARG A 368 -7.44 -20.96 2.70
CA ARG A 368 -7.97 -21.94 3.66
C ARG A 368 -9.23 -21.42 4.35
N GLY A 369 -9.21 -20.20 4.87
CA GLY A 369 -10.38 -19.61 5.51
C GLY A 369 -11.53 -19.40 4.52
N ARG A 370 -11.25 -18.91 3.31
CA ARG A 370 -12.29 -18.72 2.28
C ARG A 370 -12.87 -20.05 1.81
N HIS A 371 -12.04 -21.09 1.72
CA HIS A 371 -12.47 -22.46 1.39
C HIS A 371 -13.36 -23.07 2.47
N LEU A 372 -13.03 -22.86 3.76
CA LEU A 372 -13.90 -23.28 4.86
C LEU A 372 -15.28 -22.64 4.74
N LEU A 373 -15.35 -21.35 4.43
CA LEU A 373 -16.62 -20.64 4.24
C LEU A 373 -17.37 -21.16 3.02
N ASP A 374 -16.69 -21.35 1.89
CA ASP A 374 -17.28 -21.85 0.64
C ASP A 374 -17.94 -23.23 0.79
N GLN A 375 -17.34 -24.10 1.60
CA GLN A 375 -17.86 -25.44 1.87
C GLN A 375 -18.89 -25.50 3.00
N THR A 376 -19.16 -24.38 3.67
CA THR A 376 -20.07 -24.33 4.81
C THR A 376 -21.45 -23.85 4.38
N ASP A 377 -22.45 -24.73 4.53
CA ASP A 377 -23.86 -24.39 4.36
C ASP A 377 -24.46 -23.88 5.68
N GLY A 378 -24.83 -22.60 5.71
CA GLY A 378 -25.47 -21.96 6.87
C GLY A 378 -24.47 -21.47 7.92
N PRO A 379 -24.91 -21.15 9.15
CA PRO A 379 -24.02 -20.64 10.20
C PRO A 379 -22.88 -21.61 10.54
N LEU A 380 -21.70 -21.07 10.86
CA LEU A 380 -20.54 -21.86 11.29
C LEU A 380 -20.83 -22.55 12.64
N SER A 381 -20.37 -23.78 12.78
CA SER A 381 -20.25 -24.42 14.09
C SER A 381 -19.09 -23.81 14.89
N ASP A 382 -19.08 -24.00 16.22
CA ASP A 382 -17.99 -23.51 17.07
C ASP A 382 -16.62 -23.99 16.59
N ALA A 383 -16.52 -25.24 16.12
CA ALA A 383 -15.26 -25.80 15.61
C ALA A 383 -14.82 -25.18 14.28
N GLN A 384 -15.77 -24.86 13.39
CA GLN A 384 -15.46 -24.16 12.13
C GLN A 384 -15.05 -22.71 12.39
N PHE A 385 -15.70 -22.07 13.35
CA PHE A 385 -15.37 -20.70 13.73
C PHE A 385 -13.98 -20.61 14.39
N ASP A 386 -13.63 -21.57 15.25
CA ASP A 386 -12.28 -21.67 15.81
C ASP A 386 -11.22 -21.95 14.72
N ALA A 387 -11.55 -22.75 13.69
CA ALA A 387 -10.67 -22.97 12.54
C ALA A 387 -10.48 -21.68 11.72
N LEU A 388 -11.56 -20.93 11.46
CA LEU A 388 -11.48 -19.63 10.76
C LEU A 388 -10.62 -18.62 11.53
N ARG A 389 -10.76 -18.56 12.86
CA ARG A 389 -9.90 -17.74 13.73
C ARG A 389 -8.44 -18.15 13.67
N ALA A 390 -8.14 -19.44 13.58
CA ALA A 390 -6.77 -19.91 13.46
C ALA A 390 -6.12 -19.44 12.14
N GLU A 391 -6.85 -19.47 11.03
CA GLU A 391 -6.37 -18.91 9.76
C GLU A 391 -6.20 -17.39 9.85
N ARG A 392 -7.13 -16.68 10.52
CA ARG A 392 -6.99 -15.25 10.80
C ARG A 392 -5.72 -14.94 11.60
N ASP A 393 -5.44 -15.69 12.66
CA ASP A 393 -4.26 -15.48 13.50
C ASP A 393 -2.97 -15.64 12.67
N ILE A 394 -2.92 -16.61 11.75
CA ILE A 394 -1.80 -16.79 10.81
C ILE A 394 -1.62 -15.56 9.91
N ILE A 395 -2.71 -15.05 9.33
CA ILE A 395 -2.68 -13.85 8.46
C ILE A 395 -2.13 -12.65 9.22
N VAL A 396 -2.74 -12.36 10.38
CA VAL A 396 -2.42 -11.16 11.17
C VAL A 396 -1.00 -11.20 11.69
N GLU A 397 -0.53 -12.35 12.18
CA GLU A 397 0.83 -12.54 12.69
C GLU A 397 1.88 -12.35 11.60
N ASN A 398 1.70 -13.00 10.44
CA ASN A 398 2.70 -12.93 9.36
C ASN A 398 2.70 -11.56 8.66
N TRP A 399 1.55 -10.90 8.56
CA TRP A 399 1.48 -9.56 7.99
C TRP A 399 2.17 -8.54 8.92
N GLU A 400 1.97 -8.63 10.23
CA GLU A 400 2.71 -7.78 11.18
C GLU A 400 4.22 -8.04 11.10
N LYS A 401 4.64 -9.31 10.98
CA LYS A 401 6.05 -9.69 10.79
C LYS A 401 6.62 -9.12 9.50
N ALA A 402 5.91 -9.16 8.38
CA ALA A 402 6.34 -8.56 7.12
C ALA A 402 6.54 -7.03 7.24
N MET A 403 5.65 -6.34 7.96
CA MET A 403 5.80 -4.92 8.26
C MET A 403 7.01 -4.65 9.16
N ALA A 404 7.17 -5.42 10.25
CA ALA A 404 8.29 -5.28 11.17
C ALA A 404 9.65 -5.58 10.51
N ALA A 405 9.71 -6.60 9.65
CA ALA A 405 10.89 -6.91 8.83
C ALA A 405 11.20 -5.76 7.84
N SER A 406 10.17 -5.08 7.32
CA SER A 406 10.36 -3.87 6.51
C SER A 406 10.89 -2.70 7.35
N VAL A 407 10.51 -2.56 8.63
CA VAL A 407 11.15 -1.59 9.53
C VAL A 407 12.63 -1.93 9.73
N VAL A 408 12.97 -3.21 9.95
CA VAL A 408 14.37 -3.67 10.09
C VAL A 408 15.21 -3.35 8.85
N HIS A 409 14.68 -3.64 7.65
CA HIS A 409 15.32 -3.26 6.38
C HIS A 409 15.72 -1.79 6.36
N TYR A 410 14.76 -0.92 6.64
CA TYR A 410 15.01 0.52 6.55
C TYR A 410 15.80 1.06 7.74
N ILE A 411 15.85 0.35 8.88
CA ILE A 411 16.87 0.61 9.91
C ILE A 411 18.27 0.36 9.33
N ASN A 412 18.48 -0.76 8.64
CA ASN A 412 19.78 -1.09 8.06
C ASN A 412 20.19 -0.12 6.94
N GLU A 413 19.27 0.29 6.08
CA GLU A 413 19.51 1.34 5.07
C GLU A 413 19.82 2.70 5.72
N THR A 414 19.06 3.12 6.74
CA THR A 414 19.30 4.38 7.47
C THR A 414 20.64 4.35 8.22
N LEU A 415 21.05 3.18 8.75
CA LEU A 415 22.38 2.99 9.34
C LEU A 415 23.48 3.20 8.29
N ALA A 416 23.32 2.63 7.09
CA ALA A 416 24.26 2.82 5.99
C ALA A 416 24.37 4.30 5.57
N ASP A 417 23.24 5.00 5.47
CA ASP A 417 23.23 6.44 5.15
C ASP A 417 23.86 7.29 6.27
N THR A 418 23.64 6.91 7.53
CA THR A 418 24.25 7.55 8.70
C THR A 418 25.77 7.36 8.69
N ASP A 419 26.26 6.16 8.36
CA ASP A 419 27.69 5.86 8.25
C ASP A 419 28.35 6.61 7.07
N ALA A 420 27.58 6.95 6.03
CA ALA A 420 28.05 7.74 4.90
C ALA A 420 28.24 9.24 5.23
N LEU A 421 27.69 9.75 6.34
CA LEU A 421 27.74 11.19 6.69
C LEU A 421 29.18 11.75 6.67
N GLY A 422 29.36 12.87 5.96
CA GLY A 422 30.65 13.55 5.82
C GLY A 422 31.60 12.89 4.82
N THR A 423 31.16 11.85 4.12
CA THR A 423 31.88 11.25 2.98
C THR A 423 31.36 11.79 1.64
N ALA A 424 32.01 11.41 0.54
CA ALA A 424 31.54 11.75 -0.80
C ALA A 424 30.35 10.89 -1.27
N ASP A 425 30.06 9.79 -0.57
CA ASP A 425 28.99 8.85 -0.91
C ASP A 425 27.66 9.22 -0.24
N TYR A 426 27.65 10.23 0.64
CA TYR A 426 26.44 10.69 1.32
C TYR A 426 25.45 11.34 0.35
N ASP A 427 24.21 10.84 0.32
CA ASP A 427 23.08 11.46 -0.36
C ASP A 427 21.96 11.79 0.64
N PHE A 428 21.66 13.08 0.77
CA PHE A 428 20.66 13.56 1.72
C PHE A 428 19.23 13.09 1.38
N VAL A 429 18.88 13.02 0.09
CA VAL A 429 17.53 12.64 -0.34
C VAL A 429 17.32 11.14 -0.13
N THR A 430 18.34 10.32 -0.39
CA THR A 430 18.32 8.89 -0.07
C THR A 430 18.19 8.65 1.44
N HIS A 431 18.97 9.36 2.27
CA HIS A 431 18.86 9.24 3.72
C HIS A 431 17.45 9.65 4.22
N ALA A 432 16.91 10.76 3.72
CA ALA A 432 15.54 11.19 4.04
C ALA A 432 14.50 10.15 3.61
N LYS A 433 14.66 9.55 2.43
CA LYS A 433 13.80 8.49 1.91
C LYS A 433 13.81 7.27 2.84
N HIS A 434 14.98 6.70 3.12
CA HIS A 434 15.09 5.47 3.92
C HIS A 434 14.57 5.67 5.34
N TRP A 435 14.89 6.80 5.98
CA TRP A 435 14.34 7.12 7.29
C TRP A 435 12.81 7.26 7.27
N SER A 436 12.27 7.90 6.23
CA SER A 436 10.82 8.06 6.07
C SER A 436 10.09 6.73 5.85
N GLU A 437 10.65 5.83 5.04
CA GLU A 437 10.08 4.48 4.85
C GLU A 437 10.11 3.69 6.17
N MET A 438 11.23 3.73 6.91
CA MET A 438 11.35 3.16 8.26
C MET A 438 10.27 3.67 9.21
N LYS A 439 10.14 4.99 9.34
CA LYS A 439 9.19 5.63 10.27
C LYS A 439 7.74 5.36 9.87
N GLY A 440 7.42 5.42 8.56
CA GLY A 440 6.08 5.16 8.05
C GLY A 440 5.60 3.73 8.31
N PHE A 441 6.45 2.71 8.09
CA PHE A 441 6.13 1.34 8.46
C PHE A 441 6.02 1.14 9.98
N ALA A 442 6.93 1.73 10.76
CA ALA A 442 6.92 1.60 12.21
C ALA A 442 5.62 2.16 12.82
N LEU A 443 5.15 3.32 12.34
CA LEU A 443 3.86 3.88 12.75
C LEU A 443 2.70 2.93 12.45
N GLY A 444 2.81 2.12 11.40
CA GLY A 444 1.80 1.14 10.99
C GLY A 444 1.55 0.00 11.99
N LEU A 445 2.56 -0.36 12.79
CA LEU A 445 2.49 -1.49 13.73
C LEU A 445 1.46 -1.29 14.86
N GLN A 446 0.92 -0.09 15.03
CA GLN A 446 -0.13 0.16 16.00
C GLN A 446 -1.54 -0.18 15.49
N PHE A 447 -1.76 -0.41 14.20
CA PHE A 447 -3.13 -0.52 13.66
C PHE A 447 -3.75 -1.92 13.73
N ASN A 448 -3.09 -2.86 14.40
CA ASN A 448 -3.62 -4.19 14.65
C ASN A 448 -4.06 -4.36 16.12
N PRO A 449 -5.33 -4.69 16.40
CA PRO A 449 -5.82 -4.95 17.75
C PRO A 449 -5.19 -6.16 18.42
N ARG A 450 -4.68 -7.10 17.62
CA ARG A 450 -3.99 -8.33 18.04
C ARG A 450 -2.48 -8.23 17.86
N LYS A 451 -1.93 -7.01 17.85
CA LYS A 451 -0.51 -6.79 17.61
C LYS A 451 0.38 -7.54 18.59
N THR A 452 1.50 -8.06 18.09
CA THR A 452 2.52 -8.74 18.87
C THR A 452 3.32 -7.75 19.71
N ILE A 453 3.62 -6.57 19.16
CA ILE A 453 4.37 -5.53 19.87
C ILE A 453 3.51 -4.88 20.97
N SER A 454 4.05 -4.84 22.19
CA SER A 454 3.38 -4.19 23.33
C SER A 454 3.33 -2.67 23.13
N ASP A 455 2.38 -1.97 23.76
CA ASP A 455 2.34 -0.49 23.69
C ASP A 455 3.63 0.15 24.26
N ALA A 456 4.26 -0.49 25.25
CA ALA A 456 5.52 -0.01 25.83
C ALA A 456 6.70 -0.19 24.87
N ASP A 457 6.81 -1.34 24.22
CA ASP A 457 7.86 -1.59 23.23
C ASP A 457 7.63 -0.75 21.97
N PHE A 458 6.38 -0.53 21.57
CA PHE A 458 6.02 0.37 20.47
C PHE A 458 6.45 1.82 20.74
N ALA A 459 6.18 2.33 21.94
CA ALA A 459 6.65 3.66 22.34
C ALA A 459 8.20 3.72 22.37
N MET A 460 8.85 2.70 22.93
CA MET A 460 10.32 2.60 22.94
C MET A 460 10.91 2.57 21.53
N LEU A 461 10.30 1.82 20.61
CA LEU A 461 10.71 1.79 19.21
C LEU A 461 10.73 3.20 18.64
N HIS A 462 9.65 3.96 18.81
CA HIS A 462 9.58 5.32 18.28
C HIS A 462 10.52 6.31 18.96
N ASP A 463 10.81 6.15 20.25
CA ASP A 463 11.83 6.92 20.94
C ASP A 463 13.22 6.68 20.32
N LEU A 464 13.54 5.42 19.97
CA LEU A 464 14.81 5.03 19.35
C LEU A 464 14.93 5.46 17.89
N LEU A 465 13.85 5.35 17.10
CA LEU A 465 13.82 5.82 15.71
C LEU A 465 13.89 7.34 15.59
N GLY A 466 13.51 8.05 16.66
CA GLY A 466 13.43 9.51 16.70
C GLY A 466 12.37 10.09 15.77
N ASP A 467 12.32 11.42 15.72
CA ASP A 467 11.36 12.19 14.90
C ASP A 467 11.99 12.74 13.63
N ALA A 468 13.30 12.56 13.43
CA ALA A 468 14.07 12.91 12.23
C ALA A 468 15.39 12.13 12.22
N PRO A 469 16.02 11.87 11.05
CA PRO A 469 17.32 11.24 10.98
C PRO A 469 18.43 12.15 11.52
N ALA A 470 19.55 11.55 11.95
CA ALA A 470 20.76 12.32 12.23
C ALA A 470 21.39 12.82 10.92
N LEU A 471 21.50 14.15 10.75
CA LEU A 471 22.04 14.76 9.52
C LEU A 471 23.47 15.30 9.68
N THR A 472 24.11 15.06 10.83
CA THR A 472 25.48 15.53 11.10
C THR A 472 26.33 14.46 11.75
N THR A 473 27.63 14.46 11.46
CA THR A 473 28.60 13.51 12.03
C THR A 473 28.68 13.55 13.55
N ASN A 474 28.35 14.69 14.18
CA ASN A 474 28.32 14.81 15.64
C ASN A 474 27.12 14.11 16.28
N ALA A 475 25.98 14.03 15.56
CA ALA A 475 24.77 13.36 16.02
C ALA A 475 24.74 11.86 15.65
N ALA A 476 25.49 11.47 14.62
CA ALA A 476 25.48 10.12 14.05
C ALA A 476 25.77 9.00 15.07
N GLY A 477 26.76 9.19 15.95
CA GLY A 477 27.22 8.12 16.85
C GLY A 477 26.15 7.62 17.82
N GLY A 478 25.45 8.53 18.51
CA GLY A 478 24.37 8.15 19.42
C GLY A 478 23.17 7.58 18.68
N TYR A 479 22.79 8.21 17.57
CA TYR A 479 21.65 7.76 16.77
C TYR A 479 21.85 6.37 16.17
N ARG A 480 23.08 6.03 15.77
CA ARG A 480 23.44 4.69 15.31
C ARG A 480 23.21 3.62 16.40
N ASP A 481 23.56 3.93 17.65
CA ASP A 481 23.33 3.02 18.77
C ASP A 481 21.83 2.84 19.04
N ASP A 482 21.03 3.91 18.90
CA ASP A 482 19.57 3.86 19.05
C ASP A 482 18.92 2.99 17.94
N LEU A 483 19.35 3.14 16.68
CA LEU A 483 18.87 2.32 15.56
C LEU A 483 19.20 0.83 15.74
N LEU A 484 20.39 0.50 16.22
CA LEU A 484 20.75 -0.89 16.53
C LEU A 484 19.89 -1.46 17.67
N ALA A 485 19.60 -0.66 18.70
CA ALA A 485 18.70 -1.06 19.77
C ALA A 485 17.25 -1.25 19.28
N ALA A 486 16.79 -0.42 18.33
CA ALA A 486 15.48 -0.59 17.70
C ALA A 486 15.40 -1.89 16.90
N ARG A 487 16.46 -2.23 16.16
CA ARG A 487 16.57 -3.50 15.42
C ARG A 487 16.55 -4.71 16.35
N ASP A 488 17.31 -4.67 17.44
CA ASP A 488 17.36 -5.73 18.44
C ASP A 488 16.02 -5.91 19.17
N LEU A 489 15.31 -4.79 19.43
CA LEU A 489 13.96 -4.80 20.00
C LEU A 489 12.99 -5.55 19.08
N LEU A 490 12.94 -5.19 17.79
CA LEU A 490 12.08 -5.86 16.82
C LEU A 490 12.45 -7.35 16.68
N GLY A 491 13.74 -7.66 16.62
CA GLY A 491 14.22 -9.05 16.60
C GLY A 491 13.74 -9.87 17.79
N THR A 492 13.74 -9.27 18.99
CA THR A 492 13.26 -9.91 20.22
C THR A 492 11.74 -10.08 20.23
N VAL A 493 10.99 -9.04 19.84
CA VAL A 493 9.52 -9.03 19.87
C VAL A 493 8.94 -10.06 18.89
N TYR A 494 9.46 -10.11 17.66
CA TYR A 494 8.93 -10.96 16.60
C TYR A 494 9.66 -12.30 16.45
N GLY A 495 10.74 -12.51 17.22
CA GLY A 495 11.52 -13.75 17.19
C GLY A 495 12.28 -13.96 15.88
N PHE A 496 12.73 -12.87 15.23
CA PHE A 496 13.50 -12.96 13.99
C PHE A 496 14.89 -13.54 14.22
N ASP A 497 15.39 -14.29 13.24
CA ASP A 497 16.75 -14.82 13.28
C ASP A 497 17.76 -13.68 13.11
N ALA A 498 18.88 -13.76 13.82
CA ALA A 498 19.94 -12.76 13.74
C ALA A 498 20.52 -12.63 12.31
N ALA A 499 20.49 -13.70 11.51
CA ALA A 499 20.92 -13.64 10.12
C ALA A 499 19.96 -12.80 9.27
N ASP A 500 18.65 -12.88 9.50
CA ASP A 500 17.66 -12.06 8.80
C ASP A 500 17.73 -10.59 9.23
N LEU A 501 17.96 -10.33 10.52
CA LEU A 501 18.15 -8.95 11.02
C LEU A 501 19.33 -8.22 10.36
N GLU A 502 20.35 -8.94 9.92
CA GLU A 502 21.50 -8.37 9.20
C GLU A 502 21.34 -8.40 7.68
N ALA A 503 20.48 -9.27 7.14
CA ALA A 503 20.32 -9.46 5.70
C ALA A 503 19.27 -8.55 5.09
N TRP A 504 18.16 -8.34 5.79
CA TRP A 504 17.13 -7.39 5.39
C TRP A 504 17.67 -5.99 5.32
#